data_AF-A0A8H7J7Z6-F1
#
_entry.id   AF-A0A8H7J7Z6-F1
#
_cell.length_a   1.000
_cell.length_b   1.000
_cell.length_c   1.000
_cell.angle_alpha   90.00
_cell.angle_beta   90.00
_cell.angle_gamma   90.00
#
_symmetry.space_group_name_H-M   'P 1'
#
loop_
_entity.id
_entity.type
_entity.pdbx_description
1 polymer ?
#
loop_
_entity_poly.entity_id
_entity_poly.type
_entity_poly.pdbx_seq_one_letter_code
_entity_poly.pdbx_strand_id
1 'polypeptide(L)'
;MPIMAASAEPPSRRSLLRMTVAHYKQPHVSDEEFHRWVTQKHAVPAARLHAKNGIEGFNIVFTLKSFRDMTAKLNTLRESHGQRPWVIRQHDAQVEFFFRDMETFFKGAADPAFQALQAEEEPYISGIHAEVSIGWVETFVRDGQVINISDANESAYPPFEEVGVAPSLE
;
A
#
# COMPACT_ATOMS: atom_id res chain seq x y z
N MET A 1 -31.63 6.88 11.64
CA MET A 1 -31.08 5.51 11.65
C MET A 1 -29.80 5.55 12.47
N PRO A 2 -29.64 4.77 13.54
CA PRO A 2 -28.41 4.79 14.32
C PRO A 2 -27.32 4.06 13.52
N ILE A 3 -26.16 4.70 13.45
CA ILE A 3 -24.94 4.15 12.85
C ILE A 3 -24.48 3.07 13.84
N MET A 4 -24.54 1.80 13.44
CA MET A 4 -24.03 0.72 14.26
C MET A 4 -22.54 0.96 14.50
N ALA A 5 -22.14 1.00 15.78
CA ALA A 5 -20.74 0.97 16.16
C ALA A 5 -20.12 -0.30 15.57
N ALA A 6 -19.13 -0.14 14.70
CA ALA A 6 -18.32 -1.26 14.23
C ALA A 6 -17.68 -1.89 15.47
N SER A 7 -18.09 -3.12 15.79
CA SER A 7 -17.36 -3.93 16.76
C SER A 7 -15.96 -4.11 16.19
N ALA A 8 -14.95 -3.59 16.88
CA ALA A 8 -13.58 -3.85 16.51
C ALA A 8 -13.36 -5.36 16.69
N GLU A 9 -13.31 -6.10 15.57
CA GLU A 9 -12.89 -7.49 15.61
C GLU A 9 -11.56 -7.58 16.37
N PRO A 10 -11.40 -8.58 17.24
CA PRO A 10 -10.13 -8.78 17.94
C PRO A 10 -9.01 -8.85 16.90
N PRO A 11 -7.82 -8.27 17.18
CA PRO A 11 -6.70 -8.33 16.25
C PRO A 11 -6.50 -9.79 15.84
N SER A 12 -6.55 -10.04 14.54
CA SER A 12 -6.34 -11.38 14.01
C SER A 12 -5.01 -11.91 14.54
N ARG A 13 -4.98 -13.15 15.05
CA ARG A 13 -3.76 -13.77 15.62
C ARG A 13 -2.55 -13.81 14.65
N ARG A 14 -2.75 -13.51 13.37
CA ARG A 14 -1.68 -13.26 12.40
C ARG A 14 -1.75 -11.82 11.93
N SER A 15 -0.65 -11.08 12.05
CA SER A 15 -0.54 -9.74 11.47
C SER A 15 -0.74 -9.80 9.96
N LEU A 16 -1.38 -8.78 9.40
CA LEU A 16 -1.54 -8.63 7.96
C LEU A 16 -0.17 -8.26 7.36
N LEU A 17 0.28 -8.98 6.35
CA LEU A 17 1.46 -8.59 5.58
C LEU A 17 1.06 -7.47 4.62
N ARG A 18 1.97 -6.52 4.40
CA ARG A 18 1.86 -5.47 3.39
C ARG A 18 3.08 -5.51 2.49
N MET A 19 2.84 -5.67 1.19
CA MET A 19 3.84 -5.41 0.17
C MET A 19 3.54 -4.09 -0.53
N THR A 20 4.57 -3.29 -0.76
CA THR A 20 4.46 -2.05 -1.54
C THR A 20 5.32 -2.13 -2.78
N VAL A 21 4.82 -1.56 -3.89
CA VAL A 21 5.54 -1.44 -5.15
C VAL A 21 5.41 0.00 -5.64
N ALA A 22 6.53 0.71 -5.71
CA ALA A 22 6.59 2.06 -6.24
C ALA A 22 6.71 2.05 -7.76
N HIS A 23 5.83 2.76 -8.44
CA HIS A 23 5.79 2.89 -9.89
C HIS A 23 6.09 4.32 -10.33
N TYR A 24 6.95 4.42 -11.33
CA TYR A 24 7.19 5.64 -12.09
C TYR A 24 6.41 5.55 -13.39
N LYS A 25 5.73 6.63 -13.79
CA LYS A 25 5.09 6.66 -15.10
C LYS A 25 6.14 6.90 -16.19
N GLN A 26 5.81 6.53 -17.43
CA GLN A 26 6.65 6.86 -18.57
C GLN A 26 6.82 8.39 -18.72
N PRO A 27 8.00 8.92 -19.10
CA PRO A 27 8.27 10.36 -19.12
C PRO A 27 7.32 11.17 -20.02
N HIS A 28 6.80 10.55 -21.07
CA HIS A 28 5.90 11.18 -22.05
C HIS A 28 4.42 11.12 -21.63
N VAL A 29 4.07 10.37 -20.58
CA VAL A 29 2.70 10.21 -20.10
C VAL A 29 2.37 11.29 -19.08
N SER A 30 1.26 12.01 -19.30
CA SER A 30 0.80 13.03 -18.35
C SER A 30 0.25 12.42 -17.06
N ASP A 31 0.26 13.18 -15.96
CA ASP A 31 -0.31 12.74 -14.67
C ASP A 31 -1.79 12.33 -14.80
N GLU A 32 -2.56 13.07 -15.59
CA GLU A 32 -3.97 12.79 -15.85
C GLU A 32 -4.17 11.50 -16.65
N GLU A 33 -3.38 11.31 -17.72
CA GLU A 33 -3.43 10.12 -18.54
C GLU A 33 -3.02 8.88 -17.76
N PHE A 34 -1.93 8.99 -16.98
CA PHE A 34 -1.48 7.94 -16.09
C PHE A 34 -2.58 7.54 -15.09
N HIS A 35 -3.14 8.50 -14.35
CA HIS A 35 -4.21 8.23 -13.39
C HIS A 35 -5.43 7.60 -14.07
N ARG A 36 -5.85 8.11 -15.22
CA ARG A 36 -6.99 7.59 -15.97
C ARG A 36 -6.77 6.15 -16.41
N TRP A 37 -5.61 5.83 -16.99
CA TRP A 37 -5.30 4.47 -17.39
C TRP A 37 -5.20 3.54 -16.18
N VAL A 38 -4.46 3.93 -15.13
CA VAL A 38 -4.31 3.12 -13.90
C VAL A 38 -5.68 2.80 -13.32
N THR A 39 -6.55 3.79 -13.14
CA THR A 39 -7.83 3.57 -12.45
C THR A 39 -8.90 2.91 -13.33
N GLN A 40 -8.96 3.21 -14.62
CA GLN A 40 -10.05 2.74 -15.48
C GLN A 40 -9.72 1.46 -16.25
N LYS A 41 -8.44 1.19 -16.52
CA LYS A 41 -8.00 0.06 -17.35
C LYS A 41 -7.30 -1.01 -16.54
N HIS A 42 -6.50 -0.64 -15.55
CA HIS A 42 -5.65 -1.58 -14.83
C HIS A 42 -6.23 -2.00 -13.46
N ALA A 43 -6.44 -1.04 -12.55
CA ALA A 43 -6.78 -1.30 -11.15
C ALA A 43 -8.14 -1.99 -10.95
N VAL A 44 -9.16 -1.62 -11.74
CA VAL A 44 -10.52 -2.20 -11.62
C VAL A 44 -10.54 -3.71 -11.92
N PRO A 45 -10.01 -4.21 -13.05
CA PRO A 45 -9.94 -5.65 -13.27
C PRO A 45 -8.93 -6.34 -12.33
N ALA A 46 -7.78 -5.70 -12.04
CA ALA A 46 -6.79 -6.24 -11.11
C ALA A 46 -7.37 -6.49 -9.72
N ALA A 47 -8.16 -5.55 -9.17
CA ALA A 47 -8.81 -5.69 -7.87
C ALA A 47 -9.70 -6.95 -7.78
N ARG A 48 -10.42 -7.29 -8.87
CA ARG A 48 -11.25 -8.51 -8.92
C ARG A 48 -10.39 -9.78 -8.89
N LEU A 49 -9.27 -9.77 -9.60
CA LEU A 49 -8.33 -10.89 -9.63
C LEU A 49 -7.62 -11.05 -8.27
N HIS A 50 -7.20 -9.95 -7.65
CA HIS A 50 -6.60 -9.94 -6.32
C HIS A 50 -7.57 -10.51 -5.27
N ALA A 51 -8.80 -10.02 -5.22
CA ALA A 51 -9.81 -10.51 -4.29
C ALA A 51 -10.12 -12.00 -4.51
N LYS A 52 -10.25 -12.45 -5.78
CA LYS A 52 -10.45 -13.86 -6.13
C LYS A 52 -9.31 -14.75 -5.63
N ASN A 53 -8.08 -14.23 -5.60
CA ASN A 53 -6.89 -14.98 -5.19
C ASN A 53 -6.55 -14.84 -3.70
N GLY A 54 -7.37 -14.13 -2.91
CA GLY A 54 -7.22 -14.06 -1.44
C GLY A 54 -6.46 -12.83 -0.92
N ILE A 55 -6.12 -11.88 -1.79
CA ILE A 55 -5.61 -10.57 -1.34
C ILE A 55 -6.71 -9.83 -0.58
N GLU A 56 -6.44 -9.44 0.65
CA GLU A 56 -7.40 -8.78 1.56
C GLU A 56 -7.47 -7.26 1.34
N GLY A 57 -6.44 -6.67 0.74
CA GLY A 57 -6.40 -5.24 0.44
C GLY A 57 -5.55 -4.92 -0.77
N PHE A 58 -6.02 -3.97 -1.57
CA PHE A 58 -5.34 -3.47 -2.77
C PHE A 58 -5.56 -1.96 -2.86
N ASN A 59 -4.51 -1.19 -2.60
CA ASN A 59 -4.55 0.27 -2.62
C ASN A 59 -3.58 0.82 -3.66
N ILE A 60 -3.90 2.00 -4.19
CA ILE A 60 -2.98 2.79 -5.00
C ILE A 60 -2.89 4.18 -4.39
N VAL A 61 -1.70 4.54 -3.94
CA VAL A 61 -1.39 5.87 -3.42
C VAL A 61 -0.76 6.67 -4.54
N PHE A 62 -1.48 7.63 -5.10
CA PHE A 62 -0.96 8.52 -6.12
C PHE A 62 -0.13 9.64 -5.48
N THR A 63 1.14 9.71 -5.87
CA THR A 63 2.10 10.72 -5.40
C THR A 63 2.57 11.57 -6.58
N LEU A 64 1.61 12.00 -7.40
CA LEU A 64 1.80 12.83 -8.60
C LEU A 64 2.54 14.14 -8.29
N LYS A 65 3.00 14.85 -9.33
CA LYS A 65 3.89 16.02 -9.18
C LYS A 65 3.32 17.06 -8.21
N SER A 66 2.02 17.36 -8.29
CA SER A 66 1.37 18.34 -7.40
C SER A 66 1.45 18.00 -5.91
N PHE A 67 1.41 16.72 -5.56
CA PHE A 67 1.56 16.24 -4.17
C PHE A 67 3.02 16.21 -3.71
N ARG A 68 3.96 15.93 -4.62
CA ARG A 68 5.40 16.07 -4.33
C ARG A 68 5.77 17.54 -4.13
N ASP A 69 5.23 18.44 -4.95
CA ASP A 69 5.39 19.89 -4.78
C ASP A 69 4.81 20.37 -3.44
N MET A 70 3.67 19.81 -3.01
CA MET A 70 3.12 20.09 -1.67
C MET A 70 4.06 19.61 -0.56
N THR A 71 4.63 18.42 -0.69
CA THR A 71 5.63 17.91 0.27
C THR A 71 6.88 18.79 0.32
N ALA A 72 7.31 19.33 -0.81
CA ALA A 72 8.42 20.29 -0.85
C ALA A 72 8.10 21.58 -0.08
N LYS A 73 6.86 22.09 -0.19
CA LYS A 73 6.41 23.24 0.63
C LYS A 73 6.39 22.91 2.13
N LEU A 74 5.99 21.69 2.50
CA LEU A 74 6.08 21.22 3.89
C LEU A 74 7.54 21.21 4.38
N ASN A 75 8.49 20.79 3.54
CA ASN A 75 9.90 20.86 3.89
C ASN A 75 10.37 22.29 4.13
N THR A 76 9.96 23.26 3.32
CA THR A 76 10.28 24.68 3.56
C THR A 76 9.76 25.16 4.91
N LEU A 77 8.53 24.77 5.30
CA LEU A 77 8.00 25.08 6.63
C LEU A 77 8.83 24.42 7.74
N ARG A 78 9.17 23.14 7.60
CA ARG A 78 10.00 22.42 8.57
C ARG A 78 11.35 23.10 8.79
N GLU A 79 12.01 23.49 7.71
CA GLU A 79 13.29 24.20 7.75
C GLU A 79 13.16 25.56 8.44
N SER A 80 12.07 26.28 8.21
CA SER A 80 11.79 27.54 8.92
C SER A 80 11.62 27.37 10.45
N HIS A 81 11.28 26.17 10.90
CA HIS A 81 11.21 25.78 12.31
C HIS A 81 12.49 25.07 12.81
N GLY A 82 13.59 25.16 12.07
CA GLY A 82 14.88 24.56 12.45
C GLY A 82 14.93 23.02 12.33
N GLN A 83 13.97 22.42 11.63
CA GLN A 83 13.91 20.98 11.44
C GLN A 83 14.55 20.58 10.11
N ARG A 84 15.14 19.37 10.05
CA ARG A 84 15.66 18.82 8.79
C ARG A 84 14.52 18.50 7.82
N PRO A 85 14.70 18.74 6.51
CA PRO A 85 13.74 18.34 5.50
C PRO A 85 13.66 16.82 5.39
N TRP A 86 12.50 16.31 4.98
CA TRP A 86 12.33 14.91 4.64
C TRP A 86 12.80 14.61 3.23
N VAL A 87 13.25 13.38 2.99
CA VAL A 87 13.49 12.88 1.64
C VAL A 87 12.14 12.65 0.96
N ILE A 88 11.94 13.29 -0.20
CA ILE A 88 10.73 13.13 -1.00
C ILE A 88 10.95 12.00 -2.00
N ARG A 89 10.16 10.93 -1.87
CA ARG A 89 10.14 9.82 -2.83
C ARG A 89 9.60 10.31 -4.17
N GLN A 90 10.20 9.87 -5.26
CA GLN A 90 9.96 10.45 -6.59
C GLN A 90 9.00 9.66 -7.46
N HIS A 91 8.55 8.47 -7.02
CA HIS A 91 7.56 7.68 -7.74
C HIS A 91 6.22 8.42 -7.87
N ASP A 92 5.46 8.07 -8.90
CA ASP A 92 4.19 8.71 -9.24
C ASP A 92 2.99 7.97 -8.62
N ALA A 93 3.15 6.68 -8.35
CA ALA A 93 2.21 5.88 -7.57
C ALA A 93 2.93 4.84 -6.71
N GLN A 94 2.31 4.45 -5.61
CA GLN A 94 2.68 3.27 -4.83
C GLN A 94 1.48 2.35 -4.71
N VAL A 95 1.63 1.14 -5.20
CA VAL A 95 0.65 0.07 -5.02
C VAL A 95 0.91 -0.61 -3.69
N GLU A 96 -0.14 -0.96 -2.95
CA GLU A 96 -0.06 -1.70 -1.70
C GLU A 96 -0.97 -2.93 -1.76
N PHE A 97 -0.39 -4.10 -1.45
CA PHE A 97 -1.10 -5.36 -1.32
C PHE A 97 -1.11 -5.79 0.14
N PHE A 98 -2.25 -6.27 0.61
CA PHE A 98 -2.41 -6.80 1.96
C PHE A 98 -2.86 -8.26 1.93
N PHE A 99 -2.16 -9.15 2.63
CA PHE A 99 -2.36 -10.60 2.55
C PHE A 99 -1.80 -11.31 3.80
N ARG A 100 -2.10 -12.61 3.95
CA ARG A 100 -1.74 -13.38 5.16
C ARG A 100 -0.46 -14.20 5.05
N ASP A 101 -0.11 -14.61 3.84
CA ASP A 101 1.03 -15.48 3.57
C ASP A 101 1.54 -15.27 2.13
N MET A 102 2.80 -15.68 1.92
CA MET A 102 3.46 -15.51 0.62
C MET A 102 2.81 -16.38 -0.47
N GLU A 103 2.25 -17.54 -0.13
CA GLU A 103 1.54 -18.40 -1.07
C GLU A 103 0.37 -17.67 -1.74
N THR A 104 -0.46 -16.98 -0.94
CA THR A 104 -1.56 -16.14 -1.41
C THR A 104 -1.08 -15.05 -2.36
N PHE A 105 0.02 -14.38 -2.00
CA PHE A 105 0.61 -13.35 -2.86
C PHE A 105 1.09 -13.92 -4.20
N PHE A 106 1.86 -15.02 -4.19
CA PHE A 106 2.39 -15.62 -5.41
C PHE A 106 1.30 -16.21 -6.29
N LYS A 107 0.26 -16.80 -5.71
CA LYS A 107 -0.91 -17.25 -6.46
C LYS A 107 -1.56 -16.10 -7.23
N GLY A 108 -1.72 -14.94 -6.57
CA GLY A 108 -2.23 -13.73 -7.23
C GLY A 108 -1.30 -13.24 -8.34
N ALA A 109 0.00 -13.20 -8.10
CA ALA A 109 1.00 -12.78 -9.09
C ALA A 109 1.12 -13.73 -10.30
N ALA A 110 0.84 -15.02 -10.10
CA ALA A 110 0.86 -16.05 -11.13
C ALA A 110 -0.47 -16.21 -11.89
N ASP A 111 -1.52 -15.44 -11.54
CA ASP A 111 -2.80 -15.50 -12.26
C ASP A 111 -2.59 -15.07 -13.73
N PRO A 112 -2.89 -15.93 -14.73
CA PRO A 112 -2.63 -15.61 -16.13
C PRO A 112 -3.37 -14.35 -16.62
N ALA A 113 -4.57 -14.08 -16.08
CA ALA A 113 -5.30 -12.87 -16.43
C ALA A 113 -4.62 -11.63 -15.84
N PHE A 114 -4.00 -11.75 -14.65
CA PHE A 114 -3.24 -10.66 -14.06
C PHE A 114 -1.92 -10.43 -14.79
N GLN A 115 -1.23 -11.49 -15.21
CA GLN A 115 -0.02 -11.37 -16.04
C GLN A 115 -0.33 -10.71 -17.39
N ALA A 116 -1.48 -11.00 -17.99
CA ALA A 116 -1.93 -10.30 -19.20
C ALA A 116 -2.14 -8.80 -18.95
N LEU A 117 -2.72 -8.40 -17.82
CA LEU A 117 -2.86 -6.98 -17.45
C LEU A 117 -1.50 -6.31 -17.20
N GLN A 118 -0.56 -7.00 -16.57
CA GLN A 118 0.80 -6.50 -16.35
C GLN A 118 1.56 -6.28 -17.67
N ALA A 119 1.32 -7.11 -18.68
CA ALA A 119 1.92 -6.95 -20.00
C ALA A 119 1.48 -5.66 -20.73
N GLU A 120 0.35 -5.07 -20.33
CA GLU A 120 -0.16 -3.80 -20.86
C GLU A 120 0.43 -2.55 -20.17
N GLU A 121 1.29 -2.73 -19.16
CA GLU A 121 1.82 -1.63 -18.35
C GLU A 121 2.89 -0.79 -19.05
N GLU A 122 3.72 -1.39 -19.92
CA GLU A 122 4.93 -0.77 -20.47
C GLU A 122 4.72 0.62 -21.10
N PRO A 123 3.62 0.89 -21.85
CA PRO A 123 3.38 2.22 -22.40
C PRO A 123 3.10 3.30 -21.34
N TYR A 124 2.73 2.92 -20.13
CA TYR A 124 2.29 3.84 -19.06
C TYR A 124 3.22 3.85 -17.85
N ILE A 125 3.83 2.72 -17.53
CA ILE A 125 4.69 2.49 -16.36
C ILE A 125 6.11 2.21 -16.85
N SER A 126 7.08 2.91 -16.26
CA SER A 126 8.49 2.64 -16.45
C SER A 126 8.88 1.36 -15.69
N GLY A 127 9.50 0.41 -16.39
CA GLY A 127 10.10 -0.78 -15.77
C GLY A 127 11.42 -0.52 -15.01
N ILE A 128 11.85 0.74 -14.91
CA ILE A 128 13.09 1.15 -14.25
C ILE A 128 12.76 1.81 -12.90
N HIS A 129 13.62 1.61 -11.89
CA HIS A 129 13.53 2.21 -10.56
C HIS A 129 12.36 1.74 -9.69
N ALA A 130 11.78 0.57 -9.97
CA ALA A 130 10.80 0.00 -9.06
C ALA A 130 11.41 -0.19 -7.65
N GLU A 131 10.75 0.35 -6.64
CA GLU A 131 11.13 0.20 -5.23
C GLU A 131 10.09 -0.70 -4.55
N VAL A 132 10.54 -1.76 -3.91
CA VAL A 132 9.66 -2.76 -3.29
C VAL A 132 10.00 -2.92 -1.82
N SER A 133 8.98 -3.03 -0.97
CA SER A 133 9.17 -3.44 0.43
C SER A 133 8.05 -4.35 0.89
N ILE A 134 8.37 -5.24 1.83
CA ILE A 134 7.40 -6.10 2.53
C ILE A 134 7.57 -5.92 4.03
N GLY A 135 6.46 -5.94 4.77
CA GLY A 135 6.44 -5.90 6.22
C GLY A 135 5.09 -6.36 6.76
N TRP A 136 4.89 -6.24 8.08
CA TRP A 136 3.60 -6.46 8.72
C TRP A 136 2.95 -5.13 9.09
N VAL A 137 1.64 -5.18 9.36
CA VAL A 137 0.84 -4.00 9.70
C VAL A 137 0.32 -4.10 11.14
N GLU A 138 0.65 -3.08 11.93
CA GLU A 138 0.03 -2.80 13.23
C GLU A 138 -0.72 -1.47 13.14
N THR A 139 -2.04 -1.54 13.21
CA THR A 139 -2.95 -0.38 13.19
C THR A 139 -3.38 -0.01 14.60
N PHE A 140 -3.07 1.22 15.04
CA PHE A 140 -3.49 1.77 16.34
C PHE A 140 -4.65 2.76 16.23
N VAL A 141 -4.93 3.27 15.02
CA VAL A 141 -6.07 4.15 14.74
C VAL A 141 -6.73 3.72 13.44
N ARG A 142 -8.06 3.54 13.45
CA ARG A 142 -8.88 3.24 12.26
C ARG A 142 -10.20 3.99 12.38
N ASP A 143 -10.62 4.63 11.29
CA ASP A 143 -11.90 5.37 11.22
C ASP A 143 -12.07 6.41 12.35
N GLY A 144 -10.97 7.05 12.74
CA GLY A 144 -10.94 8.05 13.83
C GLY A 144 -11.04 7.48 15.24
N GLN A 145 -11.00 6.15 15.39
CA GLN A 145 -11.06 5.45 16.67
C GLN A 145 -9.71 4.83 17.03
N VAL A 146 -9.34 4.91 18.30
CA VAL A 146 -8.19 4.18 18.86
C VAL A 146 -8.57 2.70 18.97
N ILE A 147 -7.73 1.83 18.40
CA ILE A 147 -7.94 0.37 18.38
C ILE A 147 -6.65 -0.36 18.75
N ASN A 148 -6.76 -1.64 19.12
CA ASN A 148 -5.62 -2.51 19.45
C ASN A 148 -4.72 -1.97 20.57
N ILE A 149 -5.33 -1.31 21.55
CA ILE A 149 -4.73 -0.94 22.83
C ILE A 149 -5.54 -1.63 23.93
N SER A 150 -4.87 -2.30 24.87
CA SER A 150 -5.51 -2.98 25.99
C SER A 150 -6.05 -1.99 27.03
N ASP A 151 -6.88 -2.47 27.96
CA ASP A 151 -7.36 -1.66 29.09
C ASP A 151 -6.21 -1.16 29.99
N ALA A 152 -5.04 -1.81 29.93
CA ALA A 152 -3.82 -1.40 30.62
C ALA A 152 -3.03 -0.30 29.86
N ASN A 153 -3.56 0.20 28.75
CA ASN A 153 -2.91 1.18 27.87
C ASN A 153 -1.60 0.66 27.22
N GLU A 154 -1.60 -0.62 26.85
CA GLU A 154 -0.48 -1.31 26.18
C GLU A 154 -0.90 -1.80 24.79
N SER A 155 0.06 -2.07 23.89
CA SER A 155 -0.24 -2.67 22.58
C SER A 155 -0.96 -4.01 22.74
N ALA A 156 -2.05 -4.21 22.00
CA ALA A 156 -2.76 -5.49 21.96
C ALA A 156 -2.21 -6.46 20.90
N TYR A 157 -1.13 -6.10 20.20
CA TYR A 157 -0.47 -6.98 19.23
C TYR A 157 0.43 -8.03 19.91
N PRO A 158 0.72 -9.15 19.23
CA PRO A 158 1.69 -10.12 19.72
C PRO A 158 3.09 -9.53 19.92
N PRO A 159 3.94 -10.16 20.74
CA PRO A 159 5.31 -9.69 20.97
C PRO A 159 6.17 -9.77 19.71
N PHE A 160 7.27 -9.01 19.67
CA PHE A 160 8.15 -8.90 18.50
C PHE A 160 8.69 -10.25 18.03
N GLU A 161 8.96 -11.17 18.95
CA GLU A 161 9.46 -12.51 18.65
C GLU A 161 8.49 -13.34 17.79
N GLU A 162 7.20 -13.02 17.83
CA GLU A 162 6.17 -13.68 17.01
C GLU A 162 5.97 -12.99 15.65
N VAL A 163 6.09 -11.67 15.57
CA VAL A 163 5.76 -10.88 14.35
C VAL A 163 6.98 -10.40 13.56
N GLY A 164 8.14 -10.33 14.19
CA GLY A 164 9.41 -9.86 13.61
C GLY A 164 10.14 -10.90 12.77
N VAL A 165 9.55 -12.09 12.61
CA VAL A 165 10.08 -13.16 11.76
C VAL A 165 9.45 -13.04 10.37
N ALA A 166 10.30 -12.90 9.34
CA ALA A 166 9.82 -12.85 7.96
C ALA A 166 9.11 -14.16 7.55
N PRO A 167 8.03 -14.10 6.76
CA PRO A 167 7.33 -15.30 6.29
C PRO A 167 8.22 -16.13 5.37
N SER A 168 8.09 -17.47 5.45
CA SER A 168 8.79 -18.39 4.57
C SER A 168 8.27 -18.29 3.12
N LEU A 169 9.15 -18.64 2.17
CA LEU A 169 8.82 -18.78 0.75
C LEU A 169 8.56 -20.25 0.34
N GLU A 170 8.68 -21.19 1.29
CA GLU A 170 8.54 -22.65 1.10
C GLU A 170 7.09 -23.11 0.96
#